data_AF-A0A1I2GUE2-F1
#
_entry.id   AF-A0A1I2GUE2-F1
#
_cell.length_a   1.000
_cell.length_b   1.000
_cell.length_c   1.000
_cell.angle_alpha   90.00
_cell.angle_beta   90.00
_cell.angle_gamma   90.00
#
_symmetry.space_group_name_H-M   'P 1'
#
loop_
_entity.id
_entity.type
_entity.pdbx_description
1 polymer ?
#
loop_
_entity_poly.entity_id
_entity_poly.type
_entity_poly.pdbx_seq_one_letter_code
_entity_poly.pdbx_strand_id
1 'polypeptide(L)'
;MKLDLNTYPFRLEQGYELGYGPAGYETMAKVISAFQEPQSDILFSYTNWDRDKDPHKGELMESAAHDFHYGIINDPATSSKVKEILLLHYAPERDPKVSQAVMDQLLAYFREVPLEEINEELLRKIGSAVYEKQGVYTLADQDAATQDFVNSRLVDTNSVWLLPYERPVYLENVLWYRVNTQEEMVQAFERTDWWFTCAIVDRSKQVEDYRYFLNYTEEHGEDHDGMVLYISTPDPRHFKDTVIPRLKELLAEQLEIVG
;
A
#
# COMPACT_ATOMS: atom_id res chain seq x y z
N MET A 1 1.89 -4.90 -23.46
CA MET A 1 2.07 -3.61 -22.77
C MET A 1 2.03 -2.50 -23.81
N LYS A 2 1.48 -1.34 -23.47
CA LYS A 2 1.33 -0.21 -24.39
C LYS A 2 1.87 1.06 -23.74
N LEU A 3 2.86 1.70 -24.35
CA LEU A 3 3.42 2.98 -23.92
C LEU A 3 2.80 4.11 -24.75
N ASP A 4 1.99 4.95 -24.10
CA ASP A 4 1.42 6.16 -24.68
C ASP A 4 2.31 7.38 -24.39
N LEU A 5 2.77 8.02 -25.46
CA LEU A 5 3.62 9.21 -25.45
C LEU A 5 2.85 10.52 -25.66
N ASN A 6 1.54 10.45 -25.92
CA ASN A 6 0.67 11.62 -26.14
C ASN A 6 0.11 12.22 -24.85
N THR A 7 0.40 11.60 -23.71
CA THR A 7 0.00 12.08 -22.37
C THR A 7 1.21 12.57 -21.58
N TYR A 8 0.96 13.42 -20.57
CA TYR A 8 1.95 13.70 -19.53
C TYR A 8 1.27 13.68 -18.15
N PRO A 9 1.71 12.84 -17.21
CA PRO A 9 2.83 11.87 -17.29
C PRO A 9 2.67 10.85 -18.44
N PHE A 10 3.79 10.30 -18.94
CA PHE A 10 3.71 9.21 -19.93
C PHE A 10 3.09 7.99 -19.29
N ARG A 11 2.38 7.17 -20.06
CA ARG A 11 1.59 6.05 -19.54
C ARG A 11 2.07 4.74 -20.12
N LEU A 12 2.42 3.77 -19.29
CA LEU A 12 2.70 2.41 -19.71
C LEU A 12 1.62 1.48 -19.15
N GLU A 13 0.71 1.04 -20.02
CA GLU A 13 -0.40 0.15 -19.72
C GLU A 13 0.06 -1.31 -19.76
N GLN A 14 -0.28 -2.09 -18.73
CA GLN A 14 0.03 -3.51 -18.62
C GLN A 14 -1.23 -4.41 -18.70
N GLY A 15 -2.41 -3.87 -18.35
CA GLY A 15 -3.66 -4.62 -18.26
C GLY A 15 -3.73 -5.52 -17.02
N TYR A 16 -4.94 -5.93 -16.59
CA TYR A 16 -5.14 -6.72 -15.36
C TYR A 16 -4.40 -8.05 -15.38
N GLU A 17 -4.59 -8.85 -16.42
CA GLU A 17 -4.11 -10.24 -16.45
C GLU A 17 -2.58 -10.37 -16.33
N LEU A 18 -1.85 -9.28 -16.62
CA LEU A 18 -0.39 -9.22 -16.60
C LEU A 18 0.17 -8.39 -15.45
N GLY A 19 -0.67 -7.62 -14.75
CA GLY A 19 -0.25 -6.62 -13.77
C GLY A 19 -0.18 -7.11 -12.33
N TYR A 20 -0.73 -8.30 -12.05
CA TYR A 20 -0.88 -8.85 -10.70
C TYR A 20 0.02 -10.07 -10.45
N GLY A 21 0.56 -10.16 -9.22
CA GLY A 21 1.31 -11.31 -8.72
C GLY A 21 2.76 -11.40 -9.20
N PRO A 22 3.46 -12.52 -8.89
CA PRO A 22 4.91 -12.64 -9.07
C PRO A 22 5.40 -12.37 -10.50
N ALA A 23 4.63 -12.76 -11.53
CA ALA A 23 4.99 -12.50 -12.92
C ALA A 23 4.93 -11.00 -13.28
N GLY A 24 3.97 -10.27 -12.72
CA GLY A 24 3.87 -8.82 -12.84
C GLY A 24 5.05 -8.12 -12.14
N TYR A 25 5.45 -8.62 -10.97
CA TYR A 25 6.56 -8.08 -10.17
C TYR A 25 7.89 -8.16 -10.94
N GLU A 26 8.21 -9.33 -11.49
CA GLU A 26 9.40 -9.55 -12.31
C GLU A 26 9.42 -8.66 -13.56
N THR A 27 8.26 -8.49 -14.20
CA THR A 27 8.13 -7.64 -15.38
C THR A 27 8.37 -6.18 -15.00
N MET A 28 7.79 -5.71 -13.89
CA MET A 28 7.93 -4.33 -13.45
C MET A 28 9.34 -4.02 -12.94
N ALA A 29 9.99 -4.94 -12.24
CA ALA A 29 11.39 -4.80 -11.85
C ALA A 29 12.32 -4.62 -13.07
N LYS A 30 12.07 -5.37 -14.15
CA LYS A 30 12.78 -5.20 -15.44
C LYS A 30 12.49 -3.84 -16.07
N VAL A 31 11.23 -3.40 -16.08
CA VAL A 31 10.83 -2.08 -16.60
C VAL A 31 11.54 -0.96 -15.85
N ILE A 32 11.52 -0.98 -14.51
CA ILE A 32 12.20 0.03 -13.67
C ILE A 32 13.71 0.04 -13.95
N SER A 33 14.33 -1.13 -14.15
CA SER A 33 15.76 -1.23 -14.47
C SER A 33 16.15 -0.48 -15.76
N ALA A 34 15.23 -0.30 -16.71
CA ALA A 34 15.49 0.48 -17.92
C ALA A 34 15.79 1.97 -17.63
N PHE A 35 15.27 2.49 -16.51
CA PHE A 35 15.45 3.88 -16.07
C PHE A 35 16.75 4.10 -15.29
N GLN A 36 17.42 3.02 -14.86
CA GLN A 36 18.59 3.11 -14.00
C GLN A 36 19.81 3.62 -14.76
N GLU A 37 20.53 4.55 -14.13
CA GLU A 37 21.82 5.05 -14.58
C GLU A 37 22.92 4.70 -13.57
N PRO A 38 24.21 4.61 -13.97
CA PRO A 38 25.29 4.16 -13.08
C PRO A 38 25.47 4.97 -11.78
N GLN A 39 25.04 6.23 -11.76
CA GLN A 39 25.14 7.14 -10.62
C GLN A 39 23.79 7.49 -9.99
N SER A 40 22.72 6.79 -10.37
CA SER A 40 21.40 6.95 -9.77
C SER A 40 21.12 5.87 -8.73
N ASP A 41 20.35 6.24 -7.72
CA ASP A 41 19.63 5.31 -6.86
C ASP A 41 18.16 5.26 -7.30
N ILE A 42 17.56 4.08 -7.11
CA ILE A 42 16.12 3.86 -7.23
C ILE A 42 15.57 3.84 -5.81
N LEU A 43 14.81 4.87 -5.46
CA LEU A 43 14.27 5.06 -4.12
C LEU A 43 12.78 4.76 -4.13
N PHE A 44 12.39 3.67 -3.49
CA PHE A 44 10.98 3.34 -3.27
C PHE A 44 10.44 4.14 -2.09
N SER A 45 9.15 4.47 -2.15
CA SER A 45 8.44 5.11 -1.04
C SER A 45 7.75 4.08 -0.15
N TYR A 46 7.91 4.20 1.16
CA TYR A 46 6.97 3.65 2.14
C TYR A 46 6.33 4.82 2.88
N THR A 47 5.00 4.88 2.93
CA THR A 47 4.30 6.03 3.53
C THR A 47 3.84 5.72 4.93
N ASN A 48 4.19 6.58 5.89
CA ASN A 48 3.63 6.56 7.23
C ASN A 48 2.46 7.55 7.30
N TRP A 49 1.33 7.05 7.77
CA TRP A 49 0.07 7.77 7.91
C TRP A 49 -0.24 8.04 9.38
N ASP A 50 -0.71 9.25 9.68
CA ASP A 50 -1.21 9.62 10.99
C ASP A 50 -2.63 9.07 11.17
N ARG A 51 -2.73 7.95 11.90
CA ARG A 51 -3.99 7.24 12.18
C ARG A 51 -5.07 8.12 12.82
N ASP A 52 -4.69 9.14 13.57
CA ASP A 52 -5.65 10.01 14.26
C ASP A 52 -6.18 11.14 13.37
N LYS A 53 -5.54 11.38 12.22
CA LYS A 53 -5.98 12.35 11.22
C LYS A 53 -6.67 11.73 10.02
N ASP A 54 -6.81 10.40 9.98
CA ASP A 54 -7.48 9.70 8.88
C ASP A 54 -8.94 10.19 8.77
N PRO A 55 -9.30 10.85 7.65
CA PRO A 55 -10.64 11.39 7.46
C PRO A 55 -11.72 10.29 7.35
N HIS A 56 -11.32 9.06 7.02
CA HIS A 56 -12.20 7.90 6.88
C HIS A 56 -12.23 7.02 8.13
N LYS A 57 -11.53 7.40 9.21
CA LYS A 57 -11.45 6.61 10.47
C LYS A 57 -12.82 6.12 10.96
N GLY A 58 -13.84 6.97 10.90
CA GLY A 58 -15.20 6.61 11.32
C GLY A 58 -15.81 5.48 10.48
N GLU A 59 -15.75 5.62 9.15
CA GLU A 59 -16.26 4.62 8.19
C GLU A 59 -15.48 3.30 8.28
N LEU A 60 -14.15 3.38 8.43
CA LEU A 60 -13.29 2.20 8.59
C LEU A 60 -13.58 1.46 9.91
N MET A 61 -13.82 2.18 11.01
CA MET A 61 -14.22 1.57 12.29
C MET A 61 -15.58 0.87 12.18
N GLU A 62 -16.53 1.45 11.45
CA GLU A 62 -17.84 0.82 11.20
C GLU A 62 -17.68 -0.46 10.37
N SER A 63 -16.95 -0.39 9.24
CA SER A 63 -16.64 -1.56 8.42
C SER A 63 -15.95 -2.66 9.23
N ALA A 64 -14.96 -2.29 10.05
CA ALA A 64 -14.24 -3.24 10.89
C ALA A 64 -15.16 -3.98 11.89
N ALA A 65 -16.17 -3.29 12.45
CA ALA A 65 -17.16 -3.94 13.30
C ALA A 65 -18.01 -4.94 12.51
N HIS A 66 -18.45 -4.56 11.31
CA HIS A 66 -19.28 -5.40 10.45
C HIS A 66 -18.50 -6.62 9.96
N ASP A 67 -17.29 -6.43 9.47
CA ASP A 67 -16.42 -7.50 8.98
C ASP A 67 -16.07 -8.50 10.09
N PHE A 68 -15.90 -8.02 11.33
CA PHE A 68 -15.71 -8.90 12.47
C PHE A 68 -16.98 -9.67 12.85
N HIS A 69 -18.16 -9.02 12.80
CA HIS A 69 -19.46 -9.65 13.04
C HIS A 69 -19.73 -10.78 12.05
N TYR A 70 -19.54 -10.53 10.76
CA TYR A 70 -19.71 -11.53 9.70
C TYR A 70 -18.59 -12.58 9.64
N GLY A 71 -17.59 -12.49 10.54
CA GLY A 71 -16.50 -13.46 10.64
C GLY A 71 -15.49 -13.39 9.49
N ILE A 72 -15.51 -12.31 8.71
CA ILE A 72 -14.47 -12.01 7.71
C ILE A 72 -13.12 -11.81 8.44
N ILE A 73 -13.17 -11.14 9.60
CA ILE A 73 -12.04 -10.99 10.50
C ILE A 73 -12.15 -12.01 11.63
N ASN A 74 -11.16 -12.91 11.74
CA ASN A 74 -11.21 -13.99 12.74
C ASN A 74 -9.83 -14.35 13.33
N ASP A 75 -8.90 -13.40 13.42
CA ASP A 75 -7.61 -13.67 14.05
C ASP A 75 -7.75 -13.80 15.59
N PRO A 76 -6.89 -14.59 16.26
CA PRO A 76 -7.01 -14.83 17.70
C PRO A 76 -6.79 -13.59 18.58
N ALA A 77 -5.95 -12.64 18.16
CA ALA A 77 -5.60 -11.48 18.98
C ALA A 77 -6.76 -10.48 19.02
N THR A 78 -7.33 -10.17 17.86
CA THR A 78 -8.54 -9.35 17.72
C THR A 78 -9.72 -10.02 18.41
N SER A 79 -9.91 -11.33 18.18
CA SER A 79 -11.02 -12.07 18.79
C SER A 79 -10.98 -12.05 20.31
N SER A 80 -9.79 -12.17 20.91
CA SER A 80 -9.62 -12.07 22.36
C SER A 80 -10.00 -10.69 22.87
N LYS A 81 -9.63 -9.62 22.14
CA LYS A 81 -9.98 -8.27 22.55
C LYS A 81 -11.49 -8.00 22.47
N VAL A 82 -12.15 -8.45 21.41
CA VAL A 82 -13.61 -8.29 21.26
C VAL A 82 -14.36 -9.08 22.32
N LYS A 83 -13.91 -10.29 22.66
CA LYS A 83 -14.45 -11.09 23.77
C LYS A 83 -14.43 -10.34 25.10
N GLU A 84 -13.34 -9.65 25.42
CA GLU A 84 -13.27 -8.81 26.62
C GLU A 84 -14.30 -7.68 26.58
N ILE A 85 -14.45 -7.01 25.44
CA ILE A 85 -15.42 -5.91 25.26
C ILE A 85 -16.85 -6.42 25.46
N LEU A 86 -17.19 -7.56 24.87
CA LEU A 86 -18.49 -8.20 25.03
C LEU A 86 -18.75 -8.57 26.49
N LEU A 87 -17.77 -9.17 27.18
CA LEU A 87 -17.90 -9.50 28.60
C LEU A 87 -18.14 -8.25 29.45
N LEU A 88 -17.36 -7.19 29.25
CA LEU A 88 -17.50 -5.96 30.01
C LEU A 88 -18.81 -5.23 29.70
N HIS A 89 -19.42 -5.46 28.54
CA HIS A 89 -20.73 -4.92 28.21
C HIS A 89 -21.87 -5.69 28.88
N TYR A 90 -21.87 -7.03 28.78
CA TYR A 90 -22.98 -7.87 29.25
C TYR A 90 -22.85 -8.35 30.70
N ALA A 91 -21.63 -8.35 31.25
CA ALA A 91 -21.32 -8.83 32.61
C ALA A 91 -20.09 -8.06 33.18
N PRO A 92 -20.20 -6.73 33.40
CA PRO A 92 -19.08 -5.87 33.81
C PRO A 92 -18.42 -6.27 35.14
N GLU A 93 -19.11 -7.03 35.98
CA GLU A 93 -18.61 -7.53 37.26
C GLU A 93 -17.66 -8.73 37.14
N ARG A 94 -17.57 -9.36 35.96
CA ARG A 94 -16.75 -10.55 35.73
C ARG A 94 -15.34 -10.19 35.31
N ASP A 95 -14.36 -10.92 35.85
CA ASP A 95 -12.96 -10.81 35.42
C ASP A 95 -12.74 -11.58 34.10
N PRO A 96 -12.28 -10.91 33.02
CA PRO A 96 -11.96 -11.58 31.75
C PRO A 96 -10.99 -12.75 31.89
N LYS A 97 -10.03 -12.68 32.83
CA LYS A 97 -8.97 -13.70 32.99
C LYS A 97 -9.49 -15.07 33.40
N VAL A 98 -10.67 -15.13 34.02
CA VAL A 98 -11.28 -16.37 34.51
C VAL A 98 -12.60 -16.70 33.82
N SER A 99 -13.04 -15.86 32.88
CA SER A 99 -14.38 -15.93 32.27
C SER A 99 -14.37 -16.43 30.82
N GLN A 100 -13.37 -17.24 30.43
CA GLN A 100 -13.16 -17.64 29.03
C GLN A 100 -14.39 -18.29 28.38
N ALA A 101 -15.03 -19.25 29.07
CA ALA A 101 -16.21 -19.93 28.53
C ALA A 101 -17.38 -18.97 28.25
N VAL A 102 -17.51 -17.93 29.08
CA VAL A 102 -18.59 -16.93 28.96
C VAL A 102 -18.28 -15.97 27.83
N MET A 103 -17.02 -15.54 27.73
CA MET A 103 -16.53 -14.76 26.59
C MET A 103 -16.75 -15.47 25.26
N ASP A 104 -16.50 -16.78 25.20
CA ASP A 104 -16.73 -17.58 23.99
C ASP A 104 -18.22 -17.67 23.64
N GLN A 105 -19.10 -17.83 24.64
CA GLN A 105 -20.55 -17.81 24.45
C GLN A 105 -21.05 -16.45 23.96
N LEU A 106 -20.55 -15.35 24.54
CA LEU A 106 -20.92 -14.00 24.13
C LEU A 106 -20.46 -13.68 22.71
N LEU A 107 -19.29 -14.17 22.29
CA LEU A 107 -18.83 -14.02 20.91
C LEU A 107 -19.70 -14.81 19.93
N ALA A 108 -20.08 -16.05 20.28
CA ALA A 108 -20.98 -16.85 19.45
C ALA A 108 -22.35 -16.14 19.29
N TYR A 109 -22.91 -15.67 20.40
CA TYR A 109 -24.14 -14.88 20.39
C TYR A 109 -24.02 -13.62 19.53
N PHE A 110 -22.94 -12.85 19.69
CA PHE A 110 -22.68 -11.64 18.90
C PHE A 110 -22.70 -11.92 17.39
N ARG A 111 -22.17 -13.07 16.94
CA ARG A 111 -22.15 -13.46 15.51
C ARG A 111 -23.48 -13.96 14.98
N GLU A 112 -24.39 -14.42 15.84
CA GLU A 112 -25.69 -14.97 15.43
C GLU A 112 -26.80 -13.91 15.42
N VAL A 113 -26.67 -12.87 16.24
CA VAL A 113 -27.65 -11.80 16.35
C VAL A 113 -27.61 -10.89 15.11
N PRO A 114 -28.77 -10.49 14.54
CA PRO A 114 -28.83 -9.50 13.47
C PRO A 114 -28.12 -8.20 13.88
N LEU A 115 -27.32 -7.64 12.98
CA LEU A 115 -26.47 -6.49 13.27
C LEU A 115 -27.28 -5.28 13.80
N GLU A 116 -28.50 -5.11 13.30
CA GLU A 116 -29.42 -4.03 13.67
C GLU A 116 -29.96 -4.15 15.10
N GLU A 117 -29.88 -5.34 15.70
CA GLU A 117 -30.30 -5.59 17.08
C GLU A 117 -29.14 -5.37 18.07
N ILE A 118 -27.92 -5.17 17.58
CA ILE A 118 -26.74 -4.95 18.41
C ILE A 118 -26.68 -3.48 18.83
N ASN A 119 -26.38 -3.26 20.10
CA ASN A 119 -26.22 -1.92 20.65
C ASN A 119 -25.15 -1.11 19.87
N GLU A 120 -25.51 0.08 19.40
CA GLU A 120 -24.62 0.96 18.60
C GLU A 120 -23.33 1.34 19.33
N GLU A 121 -23.38 1.59 20.65
CA GLU A 121 -22.19 1.92 21.44
C GLU A 121 -21.24 0.71 21.54
N LEU A 122 -21.79 -0.50 21.66
CA LEU A 122 -21.04 -1.74 21.63
C LEU A 122 -20.37 -1.95 20.27
N LEU A 123 -21.11 -1.78 19.17
CA LEU A 123 -20.56 -1.87 17.81
C LEU A 123 -19.40 -0.88 17.62
N ARG A 124 -19.56 0.38 18.06
CA ARG A 124 -18.48 1.37 17.98
C ARG A 124 -17.24 0.97 18.78
N LYS A 125 -17.40 0.40 19.98
CA LYS A 125 -16.27 -0.08 20.80
C LYS A 125 -15.55 -1.25 20.13
N ILE A 126 -16.31 -2.19 19.56
CA ILE A 126 -15.76 -3.33 18.81
C ILE A 126 -15.03 -2.81 17.57
N GLY A 127 -15.67 -1.95 16.77
CA GLY A 127 -15.09 -1.34 15.58
C GLY A 127 -13.77 -0.63 15.86
N SER A 128 -13.69 0.18 16.93
CA SER A 128 -12.45 0.81 17.36
C SER A 128 -11.34 -0.20 17.66
N ALA A 129 -11.66 -1.26 18.40
CA ALA A 129 -10.67 -2.26 18.81
C ALA A 129 -10.19 -3.13 17.64
N VAL A 130 -11.08 -3.46 16.70
CA VAL A 130 -10.74 -4.21 15.48
C VAL A 130 -9.89 -3.35 14.56
N TYR A 131 -10.32 -2.11 14.30
CA TYR A 131 -9.59 -1.14 13.49
C TYR A 131 -8.16 -0.90 14.01
N GLU A 132 -7.99 -0.69 15.32
CA GLU A 132 -6.67 -0.49 15.94
C GLU A 132 -5.73 -1.69 15.78
N LYS A 133 -6.28 -2.90 15.65
CA LYS A 133 -5.51 -4.15 15.55
C LYS A 133 -5.17 -4.52 14.11
N GLN A 134 -5.97 -4.07 13.15
CA GLN A 134 -5.80 -4.42 11.75
C GLN A 134 -5.19 -3.31 10.90
N GLY A 135 -5.35 -2.05 11.31
CA GLY A 135 -4.87 -0.91 10.54
C GLY A 135 -3.35 -0.87 10.49
N VAL A 136 -2.79 -1.04 9.30
CA VAL A 136 -1.39 -0.75 9.02
C VAL A 136 -1.28 0.70 8.57
N TYR A 137 -0.77 1.56 9.45
CA TYR A 137 -0.62 2.99 9.20
C TYR A 137 0.83 3.38 9.00
N THR A 138 1.72 2.71 9.72
CA THR A 138 3.15 3.01 9.71
C THR A 138 3.98 1.77 9.48
N LEU A 139 5.27 1.94 9.19
CA LEU A 139 6.22 0.83 9.09
C LEU A 139 6.28 0.04 10.40
N ALA A 140 6.09 0.69 11.55
CA ALA A 140 6.11 0.03 12.85
C ALA A 140 4.95 -0.97 13.05
N ASP A 141 3.87 -0.85 12.26
CA ASP A 141 2.75 -1.78 12.26
C ASP A 141 3.04 -3.06 11.45
N GLN A 142 4.09 -3.08 10.62
CA GLN A 142 4.46 -4.21 9.77
C GLN A 142 5.19 -5.32 10.52
N ASP A 143 5.38 -6.48 9.89
CA ASP A 143 6.22 -7.54 10.43
C ASP A 143 7.71 -7.12 10.49
N ALA A 144 8.47 -7.77 11.38
CA ALA A 144 9.87 -7.44 11.62
C ALA A 144 10.76 -7.53 10.37
N ALA A 145 10.50 -8.48 9.46
CA ALA A 145 11.31 -8.63 8.27
C ALA A 145 11.07 -7.49 7.26
N THR A 146 9.83 -7.01 7.17
CA THR A 146 9.49 -5.81 6.39
C THR A 146 10.09 -4.54 6.99
N GLN A 147 10.01 -4.39 8.31
CA GLN A 147 10.66 -3.29 9.03
C GLN A 147 12.18 -3.27 8.78
N ASP A 148 12.84 -4.41 8.95
CA ASP A 148 14.29 -4.54 8.74
C ASP A 148 14.68 -4.25 7.30
N PHE A 149 13.91 -4.74 6.33
CA PHE A 149 14.18 -4.53 4.90
C PHE A 149 14.19 -3.05 4.52
N VAL A 150 13.19 -2.29 4.97
CA VAL A 150 13.07 -0.85 4.72
C VAL A 150 14.12 -0.07 5.51
N ASN A 151 14.24 -0.31 6.82
CA ASN A 151 15.14 0.44 7.70
C ASN A 151 16.61 0.26 7.30
N SER A 152 17.03 -0.94 6.89
CA SER A 152 18.42 -1.18 6.47
C SER A 152 18.80 -0.50 5.15
N ARG A 153 17.80 0.00 4.40
CA ARG A 153 17.95 0.62 3.08
C ARG A 153 17.53 2.10 3.08
N LEU A 154 17.12 2.63 4.22
CA LEU A 154 16.61 3.99 4.35
C LEU A 154 17.67 5.01 3.91
N VAL A 155 17.29 5.88 2.99
CA VAL A 155 18.13 6.97 2.48
C VAL A 155 17.67 8.31 3.05
N ASP A 156 16.36 8.53 3.09
CA ASP A 156 15.79 9.76 3.61
C ASP A 156 14.42 9.53 4.26
N THR A 157 14.04 10.44 5.14
CA THR A 157 12.71 10.52 5.75
C THR A 157 12.25 11.95 5.70
N ASN A 158 11.22 12.22 4.91
CA ASN A 158 10.73 13.57 4.66
C ASN A 158 9.21 13.58 4.51
N SER A 159 8.62 14.67 4.04
CA SER A 159 7.18 14.72 3.72
C SER A 159 6.94 15.21 2.29
N VAL A 160 7.91 14.96 1.41
CA VAL A 160 7.84 15.32 0.00
C VAL A 160 6.76 14.47 -0.67
N TRP A 161 5.81 15.14 -1.31
CA TRP A 161 4.69 14.53 -2.01
C TRP A 161 4.83 14.79 -3.51
N LEU A 162 5.28 13.78 -4.25
CA LEU A 162 5.60 13.89 -5.68
C LEU A 162 4.41 13.59 -6.60
N LEU A 163 3.31 13.08 -6.04
CA LEU A 163 2.11 12.75 -6.78
C LEU A 163 1.38 14.04 -7.23
N PRO A 164 0.71 14.02 -8.40
CA PRO A 164 0.13 15.23 -9.00
C PRO A 164 -1.15 15.72 -8.30
N TYR A 165 -1.68 14.96 -7.34
CA TYR A 165 -2.88 15.28 -6.59
C TYR A 165 -2.56 15.81 -5.19
N GLU A 166 -3.57 16.36 -4.52
CA GLU A 166 -3.43 17.02 -3.23
C GLU A 166 -2.74 16.12 -2.20
N ARG A 167 -1.80 16.72 -1.46
CA ARG A 167 -1.10 16.03 -0.37
C ARG A 167 -2.10 15.67 0.73
N PRO A 168 -2.22 14.39 1.14
CA PRO A 168 -3.13 14.00 2.20
C PRO A 168 -2.82 14.70 3.53
N VAL A 169 -3.86 15.17 4.22
CA VAL A 169 -3.74 15.87 5.52
C VAL A 169 -3.18 14.99 6.65
N TYR A 170 -3.29 13.67 6.48
CA TYR A 170 -2.83 12.66 7.42
C TYR A 170 -1.52 12.01 6.98
N LEU A 171 -0.81 12.57 5.98
CA LEU A 171 0.57 12.17 5.69
C LEU A 171 1.50 12.58 6.84
N GLU A 172 2.05 11.59 7.55
CA GLU A 172 3.03 11.84 8.60
C GLU A 172 4.42 12.06 8.00
N ASN A 173 4.93 11.07 7.26
CA ASN A 173 6.19 11.15 6.52
C ASN A 173 6.25 10.07 5.43
N VAL A 174 7.21 10.22 4.52
CA VAL A 174 7.57 9.25 3.50
C VAL A 174 9.00 8.78 3.78
N LEU A 175 9.15 7.46 3.89
CA LEU A 175 10.43 6.77 3.99
C LEU A 175 10.90 6.43 2.58
N TRP A 176 12.03 7.00 2.16
CA TRP A 176 12.64 6.72 0.87
C TRP A 176 13.78 5.75 1.07
N TYR A 177 13.63 4.52 0.56
CA TYR A 177 14.61 3.44 0.74
C TYR A 177 15.15 2.93 -0.60
N ARG A 178 16.44 2.60 -0.61
CA ARG A 178 17.19 2.22 -1.83
C ARG A 178 16.89 0.79 -2.25
N VAL A 179 16.57 0.61 -3.53
CA VAL A 179 16.20 -0.68 -4.14
C VAL A 179 16.82 -0.75 -5.55
N ASN A 180 18.11 -1.08 -5.64
CA ASN A 180 18.90 -0.86 -6.85
C ASN A 180 19.02 -2.10 -7.76
N THR A 181 18.61 -3.28 -7.32
CA THR A 181 18.60 -4.50 -8.15
C THR A 181 17.20 -5.02 -8.36
N GLN A 182 17.01 -5.84 -9.41
CA GLN A 182 15.70 -6.45 -9.69
C GLN A 182 15.23 -7.33 -8.54
N GLU A 183 16.13 -8.09 -7.91
CA GLU A 183 15.81 -8.93 -6.75
C GLU A 183 15.35 -8.10 -5.55
N GLU A 184 15.94 -6.92 -5.35
CA GLU A 184 15.49 -5.99 -4.31
C GLU A 184 14.13 -5.40 -4.65
N MET A 185 13.85 -5.09 -5.92
CA MET A 185 12.55 -4.56 -6.36
C MET A 185 11.43 -5.57 -6.16
N VAL A 186 11.66 -6.84 -6.54
CA VAL A 186 10.70 -7.92 -6.31
C VAL A 186 10.44 -8.08 -4.81
N GLN A 187 11.49 -8.08 -3.98
CA GLN A 187 11.32 -8.13 -2.53
C GLN A 187 10.57 -6.91 -1.97
N ALA A 188 10.73 -5.72 -2.55
CA ALA A 188 9.96 -4.54 -2.16
C ALA A 188 8.47 -4.76 -2.45
N PHE A 189 8.12 -5.20 -3.66
CA PHE A 189 6.72 -5.48 -4.05
C PHE A 189 6.06 -6.54 -3.16
N GLU A 190 6.81 -7.57 -2.76
CA GLU A 190 6.30 -8.65 -1.89
C GLU A 190 6.08 -8.20 -0.44
N ARG A 191 6.84 -7.22 0.04
CA ARG A 191 6.88 -6.84 1.46
C ARG A 191 6.05 -5.62 1.79
N THR A 192 6.06 -4.61 0.92
CA THR A 192 5.44 -3.33 1.24
C THR A 192 4.08 -3.21 0.59
N ASP A 193 4.07 -3.17 -0.74
CA ASP A 193 2.88 -3.13 -1.58
C ASP A 193 3.33 -3.30 -3.03
N TRP A 194 2.45 -3.87 -3.84
CA TRP A 194 2.64 -4.04 -5.27
C TRP A 194 2.18 -2.82 -6.07
N TRP A 195 1.30 -1.99 -5.51
CA TRP A 195 1.22 -0.59 -5.90
C TRP A 195 2.38 0.15 -5.28
N PHE A 196 3.16 0.84 -6.10
CA PHE A 196 4.36 1.50 -5.62
C PHE A 196 4.54 2.84 -6.28
N THR A 197 5.28 3.69 -5.57
CA THR A 197 5.96 4.81 -6.20
C THR A 197 7.45 4.71 -5.96
N CYS A 198 8.23 5.10 -6.97
CA CYS A 198 9.67 5.22 -6.80
C CYS A 198 10.23 6.41 -7.58
N ALA A 199 11.28 6.99 -7.02
CA ALA A 199 12.05 8.07 -7.63
C ALA A 199 13.42 7.53 -8.05
N ILE A 200 13.79 7.75 -9.31
CA ILE A 200 15.15 7.53 -9.79
C ILE A 200 15.89 8.87 -9.70
N VAL A 201 16.88 8.93 -8.82
CA VAL A 201 17.56 10.16 -8.42
C VAL A 201 19.06 9.98 -8.46
N ASP A 202 19.81 11.00 -8.88
CA ASP A 202 21.27 10.98 -8.77
C ASP A 202 21.68 10.90 -7.29
N ARG A 203 22.64 10.04 -6.93
CA ARG A 203 23.05 9.77 -5.53
C ARG A 203 23.43 10.98 -4.67
N SER A 204 23.68 12.12 -5.29
CA SER A 204 24.06 13.38 -4.63
C SER A 204 22.90 14.37 -4.48
N LYS A 205 21.68 13.98 -4.89
CA LYS A 205 20.50 14.83 -4.98
C LYS A 205 19.42 14.41 -4.01
N GLN A 206 18.53 15.34 -3.69
CA GLN A 206 17.32 15.07 -2.91
C GLN A 206 16.27 14.41 -3.80
N VAL A 207 15.32 13.71 -3.19
CA VAL A 207 14.29 12.96 -3.94
C VAL A 207 13.43 13.84 -4.85
N GLU A 208 13.22 15.10 -4.47
CA GLU A 208 12.47 16.10 -5.22
C GLU A 208 13.19 16.56 -6.51
N ASP A 209 14.51 16.36 -6.59
CA ASP A 209 15.31 16.55 -7.80
C ASP A 209 15.39 15.26 -8.65
N TYR A 210 14.33 14.44 -8.65
CA TYR A 210 14.30 13.18 -9.38
C TYR A 210 14.52 13.37 -10.89
N ARG A 211 15.14 12.37 -11.52
CA ARG A 211 15.20 12.25 -12.98
C ARG A 211 13.95 11.58 -13.54
N TYR A 212 13.45 10.60 -12.80
CA TYR A 212 12.17 9.96 -13.08
C TYR A 212 11.40 9.73 -11.79
N PHE A 213 10.10 9.98 -11.83
CA PHE A 213 9.17 9.54 -10.80
C PHE A 213 8.18 8.58 -11.44
N LEU A 214 8.13 7.37 -10.90
CA LEU A 214 7.34 6.26 -11.37
C LEU A 214 6.22 6.00 -10.36
N ASN A 215 4.98 5.97 -10.83
CA ASN A 215 3.81 5.68 -10.01
C ASN A 215 3.01 4.54 -10.67
N TYR A 216 3.05 3.36 -10.08
CA TYR A 216 2.34 2.19 -10.56
C TYR A 216 1.06 2.00 -9.76
N THR A 217 -0.07 2.05 -10.47
CA THR A 217 -1.40 2.06 -9.86
C THR A 217 -2.42 1.37 -10.77
N GLU A 218 -3.64 1.23 -10.26
CA GLU A 218 -4.76 0.65 -10.96
C GLU A 218 -5.71 1.76 -11.43
N GLU A 219 -6.22 1.62 -12.65
CA GLU A 219 -7.30 2.45 -13.18
C GLU A 219 -8.56 1.62 -13.40
N HIS A 220 -9.70 2.22 -13.03
CA HIS A 220 -11.04 1.69 -13.28
C HIS A 220 -11.80 2.70 -14.13
N GLY A 221 -12.21 2.32 -15.33
CA GLY A 221 -12.90 3.23 -16.24
C GLY A 221 -13.35 2.56 -17.54
N GLU A 222 -14.24 3.23 -18.28
CA GLU A 222 -14.73 2.73 -19.57
C GLU A 222 -13.64 2.75 -20.66
N ASP A 223 -12.78 3.76 -20.64
CA ASP A 223 -11.71 3.97 -21.64
C ASP A 223 -10.36 3.36 -21.21
N HIS A 224 -10.14 3.25 -19.89
CA HIS A 224 -8.91 2.72 -19.30
C HIS A 224 -9.27 1.79 -18.14
N ASP A 225 -8.83 0.55 -18.23
CA ASP A 225 -9.11 -0.47 -17.23
C ASP A 225 -7.86 -1.35 -17.05
N GLY A 226 -7.26 -1.31 -15.85
CA GLY A 226 -6.15 -2.16 -15.45
C GLY A 226 -4.93 -1.42 -14.91
N MET A 227 -3.80 -2.13 -14.92
CA MET A 227 -2.57 -1.63 -14.32
C MET A 227 -1.84 -0.66 -15.24
N VAL A 228 -1.40 0.47 -14.67
CA VAL A 228 -0.69 1.52 -15.38
C VAL A 228 0.51 2.02 -14.58
N LEU A 229 1.64 2.20 -15.27
CA LEU A 229 2.80 2.91 -14.77
C LEU A 229 2.80 4.34 -15.35
N TYR A 230 2.60 5.32 -14.48
CA TYR A 230 2.80 6.72 -14.80
C TYR A 230 4.27 7.10 -14.67
N ILE A 231 4.81 7.75 -15.71
CA ILE A 231 6.21 8.11 -15.82
C ILE A 231 6.33 9.63 -15.94
N SER A 232 6.81 10.27 -14.88
CA SER A 232 7.08 11.71 -14.85
C SER A 232 8.58 11.97 -14.97
N THR A 233 8.97 13.00 -15.73
CA THR A 233 10.38 13.38 -15.88
C THR A 233 10.54 14.85 -16.24
N PRO A 234 11.49 15.58 -15.64
CA PRO A 234 11.82 16.94 -16.06
C PRO A 234 12.53 16.98 -17.44
N ASP A 235 13.03 15.85 -17.96
CA ASP A 235 13.65 15.78 -19.30
C ASP A 235 13.01 14.69 -20.19
N PRO A 236 11.88 15.02 -20.86
CA PRO A 236 11.21 14.11 -21.79
C PRO A 236 12.07 13.66 -22.97
N ARG A 237 13.11 14.42 -23.36
CA ARG A 237 13.99 14.02 -24.47
C ARG A 237 14.90 12.88 -24.05
N HIS A 238 15.50 12.97 -22.86
CA HIS A 238 16.29 11.88 -22.31
C HIS A 238 15.48 10.58 -22.20
N PHE A 239 14.20 10.66 -21.81
CA PHE A 239 13.30 9.50 -21.83
C PHE A 239 13.21 8.84 -23.21
N LYS A 240 12.94 9.66 -24.24
CA LYS A 240 12.81 9.20 -25.63
C LYS A 240 14.10 8.63 -26.21
N ASP A 241 15.23 9.27 -25.91
CA ASP A 241 16.51 8.94 -26.51
C ASP A 241 17.24 7.80 -25.80
N THR A 242 16.94 7.58 -24.51
CA THR A 242 17.70 6.62 -23.66
C THR A 242 16.84 5.51 -23.11
N VAL A 243 15.69 5.82 -22.49
CA VAL A 243 14.87 4.81 -21.80
C VAL A 243 14.01 4.02 -22.78
N ILE A 244 13.36 4.67 -23.75
CA ILE A 244 12.53 3.98 -24.74
C ILE A 244 13.33 2.90 -25.51
N PRO A 245 14.55 3.16 -26.01
CA PRO A 245 15.36 2.12 -26.63
C PRO A 245 15.61 0.91 -25.71
N ARG A 246 15.96 1.15 -24.43
CA ARG A 246 16.16 0.06 -23.45
C ARG A 246 14.87 -0.73 -23.21
N LEU A 247 13.73 -0.05 -23.09
CA LEU A 247 12.43 -0.71 -22.95
C LEU A 247 12.08 -1.58 -24.17
N LYS A 248 12.37 -1.11 -25.39
CA LYS A 248 12.20 -1.90 -26.61
C LYS A 248 13.09 -3.13 -26.63
N GLU A 249 14.32 -3.02 -26.18
CA GLU A 249 15.23 -4.17 -26.09
C GLU A 249 14.76 -5.19 -25.04
N LEU A 250 14.27 -4.72 -23.90
CA LEU A 250 13.84 -5.58 -22.79
C LEU A 250 12.51 -6.29 -23.05
N LEU A 251 11.54 -5.58 -23.65
CA LEU A 251 10.17 -6.05 -23.82
C LEU A 251 9.88 -6.56 -25.25
N ALA A 252 10.71 -6.17 -26.23
CA ALA A 252 10.58 -6.56 -27.64
C ALA A 252 9.14 -6.44 -28.16
N GLU A 253 8.58 -7.54 -28.67
CA GLU A 253 7.23 -7.60 -29.24
C GLU A 253 6.11 -7.40 -28.20
N GLN A 254 6.43 -7.42 -26.90
CA GLN A 254 5.46 -7.19 -25.83
C GLN A 254 5.17 -5.70 -25.59
N LEU A 255 5.96 -4.80 -26.19
CA LEU A 255 5.82 -3.36 -26.06
C LEU A 255 5.30 -2.73 -27.36
N GLU A 256 4.05 -2.29 -27.32
CA GLU A 256 3.50 -1.34 -28.29
C GLU A 256 3.83 0.08 -27.86
N ILE A 257 4.22 0.95 -28.81
CA ILE A 257 4.43 2.37 -28.53
C ILE A 257 3.48 3.19 -29.41
N VAL A 258 2.69 4.03 -28.76
CA VAL A 258 1.76 4.97 -29.39
C VAL A 258 2.24 6.38 -29.09
N GLY A 259 2.23 7.26 -30.09
CA GLY A 259 2.72 8.63 -29.96
C GLY A 259 2.26 9.53 -31.08
#